data_AF-A0A965KVV0-F1
#
_entry.id   AF-A0A965KVV0-F1
#
_cell.length_a   1.000
_cell.length_b   1.000
_cell.length_c   1.000
_cell.angle_alpha   90.00
_cell.angle_beta   90.00
_cell.angle_gamma   90.00
#
_symmetry.space_group_name_H-M   'P 1'
#
loop_
_entity.id
_entity.type
_entity.pdbx_description
1 polymer ?
#
loop_
_entity_poly.entity_id
_entity_poly.type
_entity_poly.pdbx_seq_one_letter_code
_entity_poly.pdbx_strand_id
1 'polypeptide(L)'
;TFTNGGLRVAIEDGKVNIVQEGRNKKFLNFVEQITFSGKFAQKRKQPVYYVTERCVFQLKEKGLELIEVAPGIDIDKHILPFMDFKPIIVEPQLMDKRIFIDEPMGLLNDLINLNMSDRVTYDAERNILFVNLEGWNARNKKDIDELRKTLIEASDKVGKRVNSVVNHDGWKINESLYDDYAEMIEYMSKHYYLTTTRYATSAFARLKMKEALSKRGLQPHVFERREAAETFLQVVADEEKARQ
;
A
#
# COMPACT_ATOMS: atom_id res chain seq x y z
N THR A 1 -1.42 -27.19 -2.13
CA THR A 1 -1.78 -27.82 -3.41
C THR A 1 -3.22 -28.29 -3.42
N PHE A 2 -3.87 -28.25 -4.58
CA PHE A 2 -5.29 -28.60 -4.79
C PHE A 2 -5.55 -30.11 -4.76
N THR A 3 -4.77 -30.88 -5.51
CA THR A 3 -4.73 -32.35 -5.47
C THR A 3 -3.39 -32.83 -4.86
N ASN A 4 -3.27 -34.11 -4.57
CA ASN A 4 -2.00 -34.73 -4.18
C ASN A 4 -1.74 -36.03 -4.97
N GLY A 5 -0.53 -36.60 -4.84
CA GLY A 5 -0.18 -37.87 -5.47
C GLY A 5 0.27 -37.73 -6.92
N GLY A 6 1.22 -36.81 -7.18
CA GLY A 6 1.86 -36.67 -8.49
C GLY A 6 1.47 -35.44 -9.31
N LEU A 7 0.80 -34.45 -8.70
CA LEU A 7 0.51 -33.17 -9.35
C LEU A 7 1.81 -32.49 -9.83
N ARG A 8 1.86 -32.12 -11.11
CA ARG A 8 2.93 -31.31 -11.71
C ARG A 8 2.33 -30.10 -12.39
N VAL A 9 2.89 -28.94 -12.08
CA VAL A 9 2.44 -27.64 -12.57
C VAL A 9 3.63 -26.92 -13.17
N ALA A 10 3.43 -26.30 -14.34
CA ALA A 10 4.36 -25.41 -14.98
C ALA A 10 3.81 -23.98 -14.92
N ILE A 11 4.71 -23.00 -14.80
CA ILE A 11 4.38 -21.58 -14.86
C ILE A 11 5.11 -21.02 -16.08
N GLU A 12 4.34 -20.60 -17.07
CA GLU A 12 4.83 -20.11 -18.37
C GLU A 12 4.04 -18.84 -18.73
N ASP A 13 4.75 -17.78 -19.14
CA ASP A 13 4.16 -16.49 -19.54
C ASP A 13 3.14 -15.89 -18.54
N GLY A 14 3.41 -16.01 -17.24
CA GLY A 14 2.52 -15.49 -16.20
C GLY A 14 1.24 -16.31 -16.00
N LYS A 15 1.20 -17.55 -16.51
CA LYS A 15 0.05 -18.45 -16.43
C LYS A 15 0.44 -19.80 -15.84
N VAL A 16 -0.51 -20.41 -15.15
CA VAL A 16 -0.42 -21.74 -14.59
C VAL A 16 -0.91 -22.75 -15.62
N ASN A 17 -0.11 -23.79 -15.86
CA ASN A 17 -0.46 -24.94 -16.68
C ASN A 17 -0.34 -26.23 -15.86
N ILE A 18 -1.38 -27.06 -15.86
CA ILE A 18 -1.37 -28.36 -15.17
C ILE A 18 -0.82 -29.40 -16.15
N VAL A 19 0.45 -29.75 -15.97
CA VAL A 19 1.15 -30.74 -16.83
C VAL A 19 0.73 -32.17 -16.49
N GLN A 20 0.50 -32.43 -15.20
CA GLN A 20 0.03 -33.73 -14.73
C GLN A 20 -0.85 -33.52 -13.50
N GLU A 21 -2.03 -34.12 -13.49
CA GLU A 21 -2.93 -34.02 -12.35
C GLU A 21 -2.55 -34.99 -11.21
N GLY A 22 -2.86 -34.59 -9.97
CA GLY A 22 -2.71 -35.43 -8.79
C GLY A 22 -3.81 -36.51 -8.71
N ARG A 23 -3.45 -37.69 -8.21
CA ARG A 23 -4.35 -38.85 -8.09
C ARG A 23 -5.45 -38.67 -7.04
N ASN A 24 -5.19 -37.92 -5.98
CA ASN A 24 -6.13 -37.80 -4.86
C ASN A 24 -6.65 -36.38 -4.72
N LYS A 25 -7.98 -36.26 -4.63
CA LYS A 25 -8.68 -35.02 -4.31
C LYS A 25 -8.47 -34.65 -2.84
N LYS A 26 -8.37 -33.35 -2.54
CA LYS A 26 -8.26 -32.85 -1.15
C LYS A 26 -9.52 -32.16 -0.65
N PHE A 27 -10.46 -31.85 -1.53
CA PHE A 27 -11.75 -31.23 -1.20
C PHE A 27 -12.84 -32.31 -1.19
N LEU A 28 -12.92 -33.02 -0.06
CA LEU A 28 -13.77 -34.20 0.15
C LEU A 28 -15.02 -33.82 0.96
N ASN A 29 -16.12 -34.58 0.80
CA ASN A 29 -17.33 -34.42 1.61
C ASN A 29 -17.12 -34.82 3.08
N PHE A 30 -16.29 -35.83 3.30
CA PHE A 30 -16.00 -36.38 4.62
C PHE A 30 -14.50 -36.58 4.78
N VAL A 31 -13.98 -36.27 5.97
CA VAL A 31 -12.59 -36.49 6.37
C VAL A 31 -12.56 -37.43 7.56
N GLU A 32 -11.53 -38.28 7.65
CA GLU A 32 -11.38 -39.26 8.75
C GLU A 32 -11.20 -38.57 10.11
N GLN A 33 -10.50 -37.43 10.13
CA GLN A 33 -10.28 -36.65 11.33
C GLN A 33 -10.39 -35.15 11.05
N ILE A 34 -11.14 -34.43 11.88
CA ILE A 34 -11.25 -32.98 11.83
C ILE A 34 -10.18 -32.38 12.74
N THR A 35 -9.08 -31.90 12.16
CA THR A 35 -8.00 -31.20 12.88
C THR A 35 -8.23 -29.68 12.94
N PHE A 36 -9.13 -29.15 12.11
CA PHE A 36 -9.56 -27.76 12.10
C PHE A 36 -11.07 -27.64 11.96
N SER A 37 -11.74 -26.97 12.90
CA SER A 37 -13.20 -26.79 12.88
C SER A 37 -13.58 -25.48 12.20
N GLY A 38 -13.99 -25.55 10.93
CA GLY A 38 -14.51 -24.40 10.20
C GLY A 38 -15.72 -23.75 10.88
N LYS A 39 -16.62 -24.56 11.47
CA LYS A 39 -17.78 -24.07 12.24
C LYS A 39 -17.37 -23.21 13.44
N PHE A 40 -16.26 -23.56 14.10
CA PHE A 40 -15.76 -22.78 15.23
C PHE A 40 -15.11 -21.47 14.79
N ALA A 41 -14.34 -21.48 13.70
CA ALA A 41 -13.74 -20.29 13.11
C ALA A 41 -14.82 -19.29 12.63
N GLN A 42 -15.89 -19.78 11.99
CA GLN A 42 -17.05 -18.97 11.60
C GLN A 42 -17.73 -18.32 12.81
N LYS A 43 -17.96 -19.06 13.90
CA LYS A 43 -18.54 -18.50 15.14
C LYS A 43 -17.69 -17.36 15.71
N ARG A 44 -16.36 -17.43 15.55
CA ARG A 44 -15.42 -16.38 15.96
C ARG A 44 -15.26 -15.25 14.95
N LYS A 45 -15.98 -15.29 13.82
CA LYS A 45 -15.83 -14.36 12.69
C LYS A 45 -14.38 -14.25 12.19
N GLN A 46 -13.61 -15.32 12.35
CA GLN A 46 -12.23 -15.37 11.88
C GLN A 46 -12.25 -15.63 10.37
N PRO A 47 -11.58 -14.80 9.55
CA PRO A 47 -11.46 -15.08 8.12
C PRO A 47 -10.59 -16.33 7.91
N VAL A 48 -11.06 -17.26 7.08
CA VAL A 48 -10.35 -18.49 6.74
C VAL A 48 -10.25 -18.61 5.22
N TYR A 49 -9.02 -18.79 4.73
CA TYR A 49 -8.70 -18.94 3.32
C TYR A 49 -8.01 -20.27 3.05
N TYR A 50 -8.33 -20.89 1.92
CA TYR A 50 -7.67 -22.09 1.41
C TYR A 50 -6.97 -21.72 0.10
N VAL A 51 -5.66 -21.51 0.18
CA VAL A 51 -4.84 -21.08 -0.94
C VAL A 51 -4.20 -22.30 -1.60
N THR A 52 -4.33 -22.40 -2.92
CA THR A 52 -3.71 -23.45 -3.75
C THR A 52 -2.93 -22.85 -4.90
N GLU A 53 -2.28 -23.69 -5.70
CA GLU A 53 -1.57 -23.28 -6.90
C GLU A 53 -2.49 -22.80 -8.05
N ARG A 54 -3.78 -23.18 -8.01
CA ARG A 54 -4.73 -22.92 -9.11
C ARG A 54 -5.90 -22.01 -8.73
N CYS A 55 -6.20 -21.89 -7.43
CA CYS A 55 -7.31 -21.07 -6.94
C CYS A 55 -7.25 -20.81 -5.43
N VAL A 56 -8.07 -19.85 -4.98
CA VAL A 56 -8.27 -19.50 -3.57
C VAL A 56 -9.75 -19.65 -3.20
N PHE A 57 -10.00 -20.31 -2.07
CA PHE A 57 -11.34 -20.36 -1.46
C PHE A 57 -11.41 -19.57 -0.16
N GLN A 58 -12.57 -19.00 0.12
CA GLN A 58 -12.90 -18.42 1.42
C GLN A 58 -14.00 -19.23 2.10
N LEU A 59 -13.85 -19.49 3.40
CA LEU A 59 -14.94 -20.07 4.20
C LEU A 59 -15.98 -18.99 4.53
N LYS A 60 -17.16 -19.06 3.92
CA LYS A 60 -18.33 -18.25 4.24
C LYS A 60 -19.33 -19.05 5.06
N GLU A 61 -20.37 -18.39 5.59
CA GLU A 61 -21.44 -19.04 6.36
C GLU A 61 -22.11 -20.20 5.61
N LYS A 62 -22.29 -20.05 4.29
CA LYS A 62 -22.95 -21.03 3.43
C LYS A 62 -22.03 -22.14 2.90
N GLY A 63 -20.71 -22.07 3.15
CA GLY A 63 -19.73 -23.04 2.65
C GLY A 63 -18.48 -22.38 2.08
N LEU A 64 -17.72 -23.14 1.28
CA LEU A 64 -16.56 -22.62 0.57
C LEU A 64 -16.99 -21.84 -0.68
N GLU A 65 -16.50 -20.62 -0.79
CA GLU A 65 -16.65 -19.77 -1.97
C GLU A 65 -15.33 -19.72 -2.73
N LEU A 66 -15.38 -19.94 -4.04
CA LEU A 66 -14.26 -19.72 -4.95
C LEU A 66 -14.12 -18.22 -5.19
N ILE A 67 -13.07 -17.60 -4.67
CA ILE A 67 -12.88 -16.15 -4.73
C ILE A 67 -11.82 -15.72 -5.74
N GLU A 68 -10.82 -16.57 -5.99
CA GLU A 68 -9.78 -16.28 -6.99
C GLU A 68 -9.39 -17.51 -7.80
N VAL A 69 -9.04 -17.31 -9.06
CA VAL A 69 -8.57 -18.34 -10.00
C VAL A 69 -7.25 -17.91 -10.63
N ALA A 70 -6.27 -18.82 -10.69
CA ALA A 70 -4.97 -18.51 -11.28
C ALA A 70 -5.10 -18.28 -12.80
N PRO A 71 -4.32 -17.35 -13.39
CA PRO A 71 -4.28 -17.18 -14.84
C PRO A 71 -3.94 -18.51 -15.54
N GLY A 72 -4.70 -18.88 -16.58
CA GLY A 72 -4.52 -20.17 -17.28
C GLY A 72 -5.35 -21.33 -16.74
N ILE A 73 -6.04 -21.15 -15.60
CA ILE A 73 -6.90 -22.17 -15.01
C ILE A 73 -8.36 -21.97 -15.46
N ASP A 74 -8.97 -23.06 -15.91
CA ASP A 74 -10.38 -23.15 -16.31
C ASP A 74 -11.16 -23.84 -15.18
N ILE A 75 -12.25 -23.21 -14.72
CA ILE A 75 -13.00 -23.69 -13.55
C ILE A 75 -13.62 -25.07 -13.81
N ASP A 76 -14.21 -25.26 -14.99
CA ASP A 76 -14.95 -26.47 -15.33
C ASP A 76 -14.01 -27.65 -15.65
N LYS A 77 -12.78 -27.35 -16.11
CA LYS A 77 -11.79 -28.39 -16.44
C LYS A 77 -10.84 -28.70 -15.28
N HIS A 78 -10.39 -27.68 -14.56
CA HIS A 78 -9.26 -27.78 -13.64
C HIS A 78 -9.64 -27.66 -12.17
N ILE A 79 -10.87 -27.26 -11.83
CA ILE A 79 -11.32 -27.11 -10.44
C ILE A 79 -12.45 -28.08 -10.11
N LEU A 80 -13.62 -27.91 -10.76
CA LEU A 80 -14.84 -28.64 -10.40
C LEU A 80 -14.71 -30.18 -10.45
N PRO A 81 -14.07 -30.79 -11.46
CA PRO A 81 -13.94 -32.25 -11.52
C PRO A 81 -13.13 -32.86 -10.38
N PHE A 82 -12.30 -32.04 -9.72
CA PHE A 82 -11.35 -32.47 -8.70
C PHE A 82 -11.83 -32.17 -7.27
N MET A 83 -13.12 -31.84 -7.11
CA MET A 83 -13.81 -31.69 -5.83
C MET A 83 -14.91 -32.75 -5.70
N ASP A 84 -15.32 -33.06 -4.47
CA ASP A 84 -16.48 -33.93 -4.20
C ASP A 84 -17.76 -33.15 -3.88
N PHE A 85 -17.67 -31.82 -3.82
CA PHE A 85 -18.79 -30.91 -3.68
C PHE A 85 -18.56 -29.68 -4.55
N LYS A 86 -19.65 -29.00 -4.91
CA LYS A 86 -19.60 -27.76 -5.68
C LYS A 86 -19.39 -26.57 -4.74
N PRO A 87 -18.32 -25.77 -4.91
CA PRO A 87 -18.15 -24.53 -4.16
C PRO A 87 -19.18 -23.49 -4.62
N ILE A 88 -19.37 -22.45 -3.81
CA ILE A 88 -20.10 -21.26 -4.21
C ILE A 88 -19.25 -20.53 -5.26
N ILE A 89 -19.83 -20.24 -6.41
CA ILE A 89 -19.19 -19.49 -7.51
C ILE A 89 -20.12 -18.33 -7.85
N VAL A 90 -19.66 -17.11 -7.61
CA VAL A 90 -20.36 -15.88 -8.01
C VAL A 90 -19.59 -15.27 -9.18
N GLU A 91 -18.46 -14.63 -8.89
CA GLU A 91 -17.57 -14.04 -9.90
C GLU A 91 -16.13 -14.02 -9.34
N PRO A 92 -15.41 -15.15 -9.45
CA PRO A 92 -14.05 -15.23 -8.93
C PRO A 92 -13.13 -14.30 -9.72
N GLN A 93 -12.29 -13.57 -9.00
CA GLN A 93 -11.29 -12.70 -9.60
C GLN A 93 -10.11 -13.52 -10.13
N LEU A 94 -9.31 -12.93 -11.03
CA LEU A 94 -8.01 -13.52 -11.33
C LEU A 94 -7.05 -13.26 -10.17
N MET A 95 -6.29 -14.28 -9.80
CA MET A 95 -5.16 -14.12 -8.88
C MET A 95 -4.16 -13.12 -9.46
N ASP A 96 -3.46 -12.39 -8.60
CA ASP A 96 -2.46 -11.40 -9.02
C ASP A 96 -1.40 -12.06 -9.92
N LYS A 97 -1.27 -11.56 -11.15
CA LYS A 97 -0.36 -12.11 -12.16
C LYS A 97 1.09 -12.12 -11.70
N ARG A 98 1.49 -11.19 -10.81
CA ARG A 98 2.84 -11.10 -10.25
C ARG A 98 3.23 -12.34 -9.45
N ILE A 99 2.25 -13.11 -8.95
CA ILE A 99 2.49 -14.40 -8.27
C ILE A 99 3.09 -15.44 -9.25
N PHE A 100 2.85 -15.27 -10.55
CA PHE A 100 3.20 -16.24 -11.60
C PHE A 100 4.33 -15.76 -12.52
N ILE A 101 5.07 -14.72 -12.12
CA ILE A 101 6.19 -14.18 -12.88
C ILE A 101 7.44 -14.29 -11.98
N ASP A 102 8.55 -14.75 -12.55
CA ASP A 102 9.83 -14.88 -11.83
C ASP A 102 10.57 -13.52 -11.74
N GLU A 103 9.88 -12.53 -11.16
CA GLU A 103 10.37 -11.19 -10.90
C GLU A 103 9.92 -10.73 -9.51
N PRO A 104 10.65 -9.81 -8.84
CA PRO A 104 10.23 -9.27 -7.56
C PRO A 104 8.82 -8.61 -7.64
N MET A 105 7.86 -9.12 -6.87
CA MET A 105 6.47 -8.63 -6.86
C MET A 105 6.31 -7.16 -6.44
N GLY A 106 7.31 -6.61 -5.74
CA GLY A 106 7.28 -5.23 -5.24
C GLY A 106 6.27 -4.99 -4.11
N LEU A 107 5.88 -6.04 -3.35
CA LEU A 107 4.86 -6.00 -2.28
C LEU A 107 5.09 -4.89 -1.25
N LEU A 108 6.35 -4.53 -0.98
CA LEU A 108 6.66 -3.44 -0.05
C LEU A 108 6.10 -2.10 -0.56
N ASN A 109 6.05 -1.86 -1.88
CA ASN A 109 5.41 -0.66 -2.41
C ASN A 109 3.91 -0.67 -2.14
N ASP A 110 3.25 -1.82 -2.26
CA ASP A 110 1.81 -1.95 -2.03
C ASP A 110 1.46 -1.83 -0.54
N LEU A 111 2.26 -2.46 0.33
CA LEU A 111 2.08 -2.46 1.78
C LEU A 111 2.46 -1.12 2.42
N ILE A 112 3.48 -0.44 1.89
CA ILE A 112 3.84 0.90 2.32
C ILE A 112 2.92 1.93 1.68
N ASN A 113 2.25 1.68 0.56
CA ASN A 113 1.16 2.54 0.06
C ASN A 113 -0.13 2.38 0.91
N LEU A 114 -0.04 2.59 2.24
CA LEU A 114 -1.13 3.19 3.03
C LEU A 114 -1.80 4.26 2.17
N ASN A 115 -3.14 4.25 2.05
CA ASN A 115 -3.85 5.17 1.16
C ASN A 115 -3.25 6.57 1.33
N MET A 116 -2.90 7.25 0.24
CA MET A 116 -2.21 8.54 0.32
C MET A 116 -2.97 9.52 1.24
N SER A 117 -4.30 9.40 1.29
CA SER A 117 -5.18 10.13 2.23
C SER A 117 -4.87 9.89 3.72
N ASP A 118 -4.52 8.67 4.11
CA ASP A 118 -4.25 8.29 5.50
C ASP A 118 -2.89 8.82 5.99
N ARG A 119 -2.04 9.25 5.06
CA ARG A 119 -0.73 9.86 5.34
C ARG A 119 -0.85 11.34 5.67
N VAL A 120 -2.01 11.96 5.47
CA VAL A 120 -2.21 13.39 5.69
C VAL A 120 -3.26 13.59 6.78
N THR A 121 -2.85 14.18 7.90
CA THR A 121 -3.76 14.51 9.02
C THR A 121 -3.67 16.00 9.33
N TYR A 122 -4.80 16.59 9.75
CA TYR A 122 -4.88 17.99 10.13
C TYR A 122 -5.16 18.13 11.62
N ASP A 123 -4.33 18.90 12.31
CA ASP A 123 -4.53 19.36 13.67
C ASP A 123 -5.10 20.78 13.63
N ALA A 124 -6.39 20.90 13.97
CA ALA A 124 -7.12 22.16 13.96
C ALA A 124 -6.71 23.12 15.09
N GLU A 125 -6.27 22.59 16.24
CA GLU A 125 -5.88 23.38 17.40
C GLU A 125 -4.59 24.15 17.11
N ARG A 126 -3.63 23.46 16.48
CA ARG A 126 -2.32 24.03 16.15
C ARG A 126 -2.22 24.60 14.74
N ASN A 127 -3.25 24.39 13.92
CA ASN A 127 -3.25 24.71 12.48
C ASN A 127 -2.10 24.04 11.71
N ILE A 128 -1.85 22.76 11.98
CA ILE A 128 -0.76 21.98 11.40
C ILE A 128 -1.31 20.85 10.52
N LEU A 129 -0.83 20.76 9.29
CA LEU A 129 -1.01 19.62 8.41
C LEU A 129 0.20 18.68 8.51
N PHE A 130 0.00 17.54 9.15
CA PHE A 130 0.99 16.48 9.24
C PHE A 130 0.96 15.62 7.98
N VAL A 131 2.11 15.44 7.36
CA VAL A 131 2.30 14.64 6.16
C VAL A 131 3.31 13.55 6.47
N ASN A 132 2.87 12.31 6.56
CA ASN A 132 3.74 11.17 6.81
C ASN A 132 4.19 10.53 5.49
N LEU A 133 5.38 10.86 5.00
CA LEU A 133 6.00 10.20 3.84
C LEU A 133 6.95 9.07 4.24
N GLU A 134 6.83 8.56 5.47
CA GLU A 134 7.68 7.47 5.93
C GLU A 134 7.56 6.24 5.02
N GLY A 135 8.71 5.73 4.60
CA GLY A 135 8.86 4.60 3.68
C GLY A 135 8.32 4.84 2.26
N TRP A 136 7.73 6.00 1.98
CA TRP A 136 7.11 6.27 0.69
C TRP A 136 8.15 6.32 -0.43
N ASN A 137 7.79 5.79 -1.61
CA ASN A 137 8.72 5.63 -2.72
C ASN A 137 8.18 6.29 -4.00
N ALA A 138 8.80 7.39 -4.41
CA ALA A 138 8.51 8.07 -5.67
C ALA A 138 9.41 7.53 -6.80
N ARG A 139 8.79 6.81 -7.74
CA ARG A 139 9.47 6.10 -8.84
C ARG A 139 9.29 6.79 -10.18
N ASN A 140 8.16 7.47 -10.36
CA ASN A 140 7.84 8.23 -11.55
C ASN A 140 7.03 9.50 -11.21
N LYS A 141 6.79 10.35 -12.20
CA LYS A 141 6.06 11.61 -12.03
C LYS A 141 4.63 11.44 -11.51
N LYS A 142 3.95 10.33 -11.85
CA LYS A 142 2.59 10.04 -11.38
C LYS A 142 2.54 9.90 -9.86
N ASP A 143 3.59 9.34 -9.24
CA ASP A 143 3.68 9.23 -7.78
C ASP A 143 3.71 10.62 -7.13
N ILE A 144 4.46 11.58 -7.73
CA ILE A 144 4.51 12.98 -7.26
C ILE A 144 3.16 13.68 -7.46
N ASP A 145 2.52 13.48 -8.61
CA ASP A 145 1.21 14.06 -8.92
C ASP A 145 0.11 13.55 -7.98
N GLU A 146 0.17 12.28 -7.58
CA GLU A 146 -0.75 11.68 -6.60
C GLU A 146 -0.56 12.30 -5.21
N LEU A 147 0.68 12.45 -4.74
CA LEU A 147 0.98 13.16 -3.50
C LEU A 147 0.45 14.60 -3.56
N ARG A 148 0.72 15.32 -4.65
CA ARG A 148 0.25 16.69 -4.85
C ARG A 148 -1.27 16.78 -4.71
N LYS A 149 -2.00 15.89 -5.41
CA LYS A 149 -3.45 15.84 -5.38
C LYS A 149 -3.97 15.64 -3.95
N THR A 150 -3.42 14.69 -3.21
CA THR A 150 -3.84 14.45 -1.83
C THR A 150 -3.57 15.66 -0.92
N LEU A 151 -2.41 16.31 -1.05
CA LEU A 151 -2.10 17.49 -0.26
C LEU A 151 -3.05 18.65 -0.55
N ILE A 152 -3.42 18.85 -1.83
CA ILE A 152 -4.42 19.84 -2.25
C ILE A 152 -5.78 19.51 -1.63
N GLU A 153 -6.28 18.29 -1.81
CA GLU A 153 -7.59 17.88 -1.27
C GLU A 153 -7.66 18.02 0.26
N ALA A 154 -6.58 17.67 0.97
CA ALA A 154 -6.51 17.86 2.41
C ALA A 154 -6.48 19.34 2.81
N SER A 155 -5.77 20.18 2.06
CA SER A 155 -5.69 21.62 2.33
C SER A 155 -6.99 22.35 2.01
N ASP A 156 -7.66 21.98 0.91
CA ASP A 156 -8.96 22.53 0.51
C ASP A 156 -10.04 22.23 1.56
N LYS A 157 -10.03 21.02 2.15
CA LYS A 157 -10.92 20.66 3.26
C LYS A 157 -10.74 21.55 4.50
N VAL A 158 -9.54 22.07 4.73
CA VAL A 158 -9.25 22.98 5.84
C VAL A 158 -9.75 24.40 5.54
N GLY A 159 -9.73 24.82 4.27
CA GLY A 159 -10.28 26.10 3.81
C GLY A 159 -9.46 27.34 4.21
N LYS A 160 -8.26 27.17 4.75
CA LYS A 160 -7.32 28.25 5.11
C LYS A 160 -5.88 27.77 4.95
N ARG A 161 -4.93 28.71 4.93
CA ARG A 161 -3.49 28.36 4.89
C ARG A 161 -3.04 27.75 6.22
N VAL A 162 -2.19 26.75 6.14
CA VAL A 162 -1.76 25.90 7.27
C VAL A 162 -0.24 25.86 7.42
N ASN A 163 0.26 25.58 8.62
CA ASN A 163 1.63 25.11 8.77
C ASN A 163 1.71 23.64 8.36
N SER A 164 2.85 23.18 7.83
CA SER A 164 3.02 21.76 7.46
C SER A 164 4.26 21.15 8.12
N VAL A 165 4.10 19.93 8.64
CA VAL A 165 5.19 19.09 9.16
C VAL A 165 5.25 17.83 8.32
N VAL A 166 6.40 17.58 7.68
CA VAL A 166 6.59 16.41 6.82
C VAL A 166 7.60 15.43 7.40
N ASN A 167 7.21 14.16 7.53
CA ASN A 167 8.10 13.05 7.85
C ASN A 167 8.69 12.45 6.56
N HIS A 168 10.01 12.42 6.44
CA HIS A 168 10.74 11.85 5.30
C HIS A 168 11.57 10.61 5.69
N ASP A 169 11.29 9.96 6.81
CA ASP A 169 12.04 8.79 7.26
C ASP A 169 11.88 7.60 6.31
N GLY A 170 13.01 7.00 5.90
CA GLY A 170 12.99 5.85 5.00
C GLY A 170 12.37 6.10 3.61
N TRP A 171 11.99 7.34 3.27
CA TRP A 171 11.47 7.65 1.96
C TRP A 171 12.55 7.43 0.89
N LYS A 172 12.11 7.12 -0.33
CA LYS A 172 12.98 7.00 -1.49
C LYS A 172 12.38 7.80 -2.63
N ILE A 173 13.23 8.53 -3.33
CA ILE A 173 12.85 9.29 -4.50
C ILE A 173 13.92 9.09 -5.56
N ASN A 174 13.51 8.80 -6.79
CA ASN A 174 14.43 8.74 -7.91
C ASN A 174 15.06 10.13 -8.12
N GLU A 175 16.38 10.19 -8.37
CA GLU A 175 17.09 11.46 -8.52
C GLU A 175 16.48 12.38 -9.59
N SER A 176 15.96 11.79 -10.66
CA SER A 176 15.28 12.51 -11.75
C SER A 176 14.00 13.25 -11.32
N LEU A 177 13.42 12.89 -10.18
CA LEU A 177 12.15 13.45 -9.68
C LEU A 177 12.34 14.55 -8.63
N TYR A 178 13.58 14.88 -8.25
CA TYR A 178 13.82 15.94 -7.27
C TYR A 178 13.26 17.30 -7.73
N ASP A 179 13.36 17.60 -9.03
CA ASP A 179 12.83 18.84 -9.58
C ASP A 179 11.30 18.86 -9.60
N ASP A 180 10.64 17.75 -10.00
CA ASP A 180 9.18 17.62 -9.94
C ASP A 180 8.66 17.76 -8.49
N TYR A 181 9.35 17.13 -7.53
CA TYR A 181 9.00 17.24 -6.12
C TYR A 181 9.17 18.69 -5.62
N ALA A 182 10.24 19.37 -6.02
CA ALA A 182 10.48 20.76 -5.65
C ALA A 182 9.41 21.71 -6.24
N GLU A 183 8.97 21.48 -7.48
CA GLU A 183 7.84 22.21 -8.11
C GLU A 183 6.55 22.04 -7.34
N MET A 184 6.24 20.82 -6.93
CA MET A 184 5.08 20.54 -6.10
C MET A 184 5.15 21.33 -4.79
N ILE A 185 6.30 21.31 -4.10
CA ILE A 185 6.49 22.05 -2.86
C ILE A 185 6.33 23.55 -3.07
N GLU A 186 6.90 24.11 -4.14
CA GLU A 186 6.76 25.53 -4.49
C GLU A 186 5.29 25.93 -4.65
N TYR A 187 4.51 25.13 -5.38
CA TYR A 187 3.07 25.31 -5.53
C TYR A 187 2.35 25.27 -4.18
N MET A 188 2.62 24.25 -3.36
CA MET A 188 1.99 24.14 -2.04
C MET A 188 2.33 25.31 -1.12
N SER A 189 3.58 25.77 -1.13
CA SER A 189 4.02 26.95 -0.36
C SER A 189 3.28 28.21 -0.80
N LYS A 190 3.13 28.43 -2.11
CA LYS A 190 2.46 29.62 -2.64
C LYS A 190 0.96 29.65 -2.30
N HIS A 191 0.28 28.50 -2.40
CA HIS A 191 -1.18 28.45 -2.35
C HIS A 191 -1.76 28.02 -0.99
N TYR A 192 -1.07 27.14 -0.26
CA TYR A 192 -1.66 26.44 0.89
C TYR A 192 -0.88 26.56 2.19
N TYR A 193 0.46 26.71 2.14
CA TYR A 193 1.27 26.68 3.37
C TYR A 193 1.69 28.06 3.86
N LEU A 194 1.59 28.30 5.16
CA LEU A 194 2.22 29.44 5.83
C LEU A 194 3.72 29.18 5.96
N THR A 195 4.06 28.08 6.62
CA THR A 195 5.44 27.57 6.79
C THR A 195 5.45 26.06 6.65
N THR A 196 6.58 25.50 6.24
CA THR A 196 6.78 24.04 6.18
C THR A 196 8.07 23.64 6.87
N THR A 197 7.98 22.69 7.80
CA THR A 197 9.13 22.01 8.40
C THR A 197 9.16 20.54 8.01
N ARG A 198 10.36 19.97 7.96
CA ARG A 198 10.59 18.61 7.50
C ARG A 198 11.57 17.94 8.45
N TYR A 199 11.41 16.64 8.67
CA TYR A 199 12.43 15.85 9.36
C TYR A 199 12.75 14.57 8.61
N ALA A 200 14.03 14.22 8.64
CA ALA A 200 14.52 12.95 8.11
C ALA A 200 15.74 12.51 8.94
N THR A 201 15.79 11.25 9.31
CA THR A 201 16.92 10.60 10.00
C THR A 201 18.13 10.43 9.07
N SER A 202 17.91 10.23 7.77
CA SER A 202 18.98 10.11 6.77
C SER A 202 19.66 11.45 6.46
N ALA A 203 20.95 11.57 6.80
CA ALA A 203 21.75 12.76 6.51
C ALA A 203 21.86 13.08 5.00
N PHE A 204 21.95 12.05 4.16
CA PHE A 204 22.01 12.21 2.70
C PHE A 204 20.71 12.79 2.13
N ALA A 205 19.56 12.28 2.60
CA ALA A 205 18.26 12.82 2.20
C ALA A 205 18.12 14.30 2.61
N ARG A 206 18.53 14.64 3.84
CA ARG A 206 18.53 16.04 4.31
C ARG A 206 19.37 16.95 3.41
N LEU A 207 20.56 16.51 2.99
CA LEU A 207 21.45 17.28 2.13
C LEU A 207 20.81 17.55 0.75
N LYS A 208 20.32 16.50 0.09
CA LYS A 208 19.69 16.61 -1.25
C LYS A 208 18.45 17.50 -1.25
N MET A 209 17.62 17.39 -0.21
CA MET A 209 16.45 18.25 -0.06
C MET A 209 16.83 19.71 0.16
N LYS A 210 17.84 19.99 0.99
CA LYS A 210 18.35 21.36 1.17
C LYS A 210 18.83 21.94 -0.16
N GLU A 211 19.62 21.19 -0.93
CA GLU A 211 20.09 21.62 -2.26
C GLU A 211 18.93 21.91 -3.22
N ALA A 212 17.98 20.98 -3.38
CA ALA A 212 16.87 21.11 -4.32
C ALA A 212 15.95 22.30 -3.97
N LEU A 213 15.61 22.47 -2.69
CA LEU A 213 14.74 23.55 -2.23
C LEU A 213 15.44 24.91 -2.32
N SER A 214 16.70 25.00 -1.89
CA SER A 214 17.45 26.25 -1.95
C SER A 214 17.76 26.72 -3.37
N LYS A 215 17.96 25.80 -4.34
CA LYS A 215 18.08 26.15 -5.77
C LYS A 215 16.87 26.93 -6.29
N ARG A 216 15.69 26.71 -5.72
CA ARG A 216 14.44 27.40 -6.09
C ARG A 216 14.07 28.54 -5.13
N GLY A 217 14.99 28.97 -4.26
CA GLY A 217 14.77 30.06 -3.30
C GLY A 217 13.84 29.70 -2.14
N LEU A 218 13.50 28.42 -1.95
CA LEU A 218 12.65 27.97 -0.85
C LEU A 218 13.45 27.79 0.44
N GLN A 219 12.85 28.11 1.58
CA GLN A 219 13.46 27.83 2.88
C GLN A 219 13.34 26.34 3.20
N PRO A 220 14.46 25.60 3.37
CA PRO A 220 14.40 24.16 3.40
C PRO A 220 13.89 23.57 4.72
N HIS A 221 14.09 24.28 5.86
CA HIS A 221 13.73 23.86 7.23
C HIS A 221 13.72 22.34 7.45
N VAL A 222 14.86 21.69 7.20
CA VAL A 222 15.03 20.24 7.34
C VAL A 222 15.83 19.93 8.61
N PHE A 223 15.19 19.21 9.52
CA PHE A 223 15.71 18.81 10.82
C PHE A 223 15.99 17.30 10.86
N GLU A 224 16.72 16.86 11.86
CA GLU A 224 17.00 15.43 12.07
C GLU A 224 15.88 14.70 12.83
N ARG A 225 15.17 15.42 13.71
CA ARG A 225 14.13 14.85 14.59
C ARG A 225 12.83 15.63 14.49
N ARG A 226 11.73 14.93 14.73
CA ARG A 226 10.38 15.49 14.78
C ARG A 226 10.24 16.65 15.76
N GLU A 227 10.75 16.48 17.00
CA GLU A 227 10.64 17.47 18.07
C GLU A 227 11.19 18.83 17.64
N ALA A 228 12.36 18.86 17.00
CA ALA A 228 12.97 20.09 16.50
C ALA A 228 12.15 20.77 15.40
N ALA A 229 11.51 19.97 14.52
CA ALA A 229 10.65 20.48 13.47
C ALA A 229 9.35 21.09 14.01
N GLU A 230 8.79 20.52 15.09
CA GLU A 230 7.61 21.06 15.78
C GLU A 230 7.96 22.31 16.60
N THR A 231 9.07 22.30 17.34
CA THR A 231 9.53 23.47 18.12
C THR A 231 9.76 24.68 17.23
N PHE A 232 10.33 24.50 16.04
CA PHE A 232 10.53 25.61 15.09
C PHE A 232 9.20 26.27 14.69
N LEU A 233 8.16 25.49 14.41
CA LEU A 233 6.85 26.05 14.07
C LEU A 233 6.23 26.83 15.23
N GLN A 234 6.45 26.38 16.46
CA GLN A 234 5.95 27.06 17.64
C GLN A 234 6.64 28.42 17.84
N VAL A 235 7.96 28.48 17.67
CA VAL A 235 8.71 29.74 17.70
C VAL A 235 8.23 30.72 16.63
N VAL A 236 8.05 30.26 15.39
CA VAL A 236 7.55 31.11 14.29
C VAL A 236 6.14 31.63 14.58
N ALA A 237 5.25 30.78 15.10
CA ALA A 237 3.89 31.18 15.44
C ALA A 237 3.86 32.23 16.58
N ASP A 238 4.75 32.10 17.58
CA ASP A 238 4.85 33.04 18.69
C ASP A 238 5.45 34.38 18.23
N GLU A 239 6.43 34.36 17.32
CA GLU A 239 7.01 35.57 16.72
C GLU A 239 6.01 36.33 15.83
N GLU A 240 5.16 35.63 15.06
CA GLU A 240 4.11 36.25 14.26
C GLU A 240 3.03 36.89 15.14
N LYS A 241 2.65 36.23 16.25
CA LYS A 241 1.73 36.81 17.24
C LYS A 241 2.30 38.04 17.95
N ALA A 242 3.60 38.06 18.22
CA ALA A 242 4.26 39.19 18.87
C ALA A 242 4.42 40.42 17.94
N ARG A 243 4.23 40.25 16.63
CA ARG A 243 4.30 41.34 15.62
C ARG A 243 2.93 41.92 15.23
N GLN A 244 1.84 41.34 15.72
CA GLN A 244 0.46 41.83 15.54
C GLN A 244 0.00 42.61 16.78
#